data_AF-A0A9P7W5F3-F1
#
_entry.id   AF-A0A9P7W5F3-F1
#
_cell.length_a   1.000
_cell.length_b   1.000
_cell.length_c   1.000
_cell.angle_alpha   90.00
_cell.angle_beta   90.00
_cell.angle_gamma   90.00
#
_symmetry.space_group_name_H-M   'P 1'
#
loop_
_entity.id
_entity.type
_entity.pdbx_description
1 polymer ?
#
loop_
_entity_poly.entity_id
_entity_poly.type
_entity_poly.pdbx_seq_one_letter_code
_entity_poly.pdbx_strand_id
1 'polypeptide(L)'
;MSSIKKAIETCDAALDFLSQSSQAEDIPPAELAVIRQDFLSLLLLIYGSTTKISLAMKPKAFTYGAALSPLKDMSNHISALAHCTDMLLPKIHGATLVQEFNNICRDIIKSVKSLLVIFDVSETRVLESGDDYLVKTGEIHHLIDKARSSSRDGLSVDNLSAVRKKWQRDSGPLDDGLKELSDMIEYDADDGEDGEDDEWDELGLGSVKCLDEQELERAKQVYAIIRLSTLLHKRILQDFLSPSPSSALPNSDLDKLAPCSSALLSASDDLISSFYPPQDLSAIAAELNNFQESVDRLKSSLDAVVDGRTLQAQFDALNVIDKAPTSTLTKWYKTCFAQIQKTSQNLSQCLSANSET
;
A
#
# COMPACT_ATOMS: atom_id res chain seq x y z
N MET A 1 12.18 -35.14 -17.68
CA MET A 1 11.65 -34.04 -16.85
C MET A 1 10.34 -33.59 -17.49
N SER A 2 9.20 -33.60 -16.78
CA SER A 2 7.91 -33.24 -17.39
C SER A 2 7.93 -31.75 -17.79
N SER A 3 7.26 -31.39 -18.88
CA SER A 3 7.16 -29.99 -19.32
C SER A 3 6.52 -29.07 -18.27
N ILE A 4 5.69 -29.63 -17.38
CA ILE A 4 5.10 -28.91 -16.24
C ILE A 4 6.17 -28.56 -15.21
N LYS A 5 7.03 -29.51 -14.82
CA LYS A 5 8.14 -29.26 -13.87
C LYS A 5 9.07 -28.16 -14.35
N LYS A 6 9.41 -28.16 -15.64
CA LYS A 6 10.24 -27.10 -16.23
C LYS A 6 9.55 -25.73 -16.15
N ALA A 7 8.23 -25.65 -16.36
CA ALA A 7 7.48 -24.40 -16.23
C ALA A 7 7.44 -23.92 -14.77
N ILE A 8 7.29 -24.84 -13.81
CA ILE A 8 7.39 -24.54 -12.37
C ILE A 8 8.78 -24.00 -12.02
N GLU A 9 9.84 -24.68 -12.45
CA GLU A 9 11.23 -24.23 -12.25
C GLU A 9 11.47 -22.85 -12.86
N THR A 10 10.84 -22.54 -14.00
CA THR A 10 10.91 -21.21 -14.63
C THR A 10 10.24 -20.15 -13.77
N CYS A 11 9.08 -20.46 -13.18
CA CYS A 11 8.43 -19.56 -12.22
C CYS A 11 9.32 -19.31 -11.00
N ASP A 12 9.97 -20.34 -10.47
CA ASP A 12 10.89 -20.21 -9.32
C ASP A 12 12.09 -19.34 -9.67
N ALA A 13 12.76 -19.64 -10.78
CA ALA A 13 13.88 -18.83 -11.26
C ALA A 13 13.48 -17.36 -11.49
N ALA A 14 12.28 -17.10 -12.02
CA ALA A 14 11.77 -15.75 -12.22
C ALA A 14 11.48 -15.03 -10.90
N LEU A 15 10.92 -15.72 -9.90
CA LEU A 15 10.69 -15.15 -8.56
C LEU A 15 12.00 -14.84 -7.82
N ASP A 16 12.99 -15.73 -7.94
CA ASP A 16 14.32 -15.53 -7.40
C ASP A 16 15.01 -14.35 -8.08
N PHE A 17 14.92 -14.28 -9.42
CA PHE A 17 15.45 -13.17 -10.20
C PHE A 17 14.85 -11.82 -9.77
N LEU A 18 13.52 -11.71 -9.65
CA LEU A 18 12.87 -10.48 -9.18
C LEU A 18 13.30 -10.10 -7.75
N SER A 19 13.71 -11.05 -6.92
CA SER A 19 14.19 -10.79 -5.55
C SER A 19 15.63 -10.27 -5.51
N GLN A 20 16.39 -10.47 -6.58
CA GLN A 20 17.75 -9.97 -6.71
C GLN A 20 17.71 -8.58 -7.36
N SER A 21 18.27 -7.57 -6.69
CA SER A 21 18.41 -6.25 -7.29
C SER A 21 19.61 -6.26 -8.24
N SER A 22 19.36 -6.43 -9.54
CA SER A 22 20.37 -6.28 -10.58
C SER A 22 20.21 -4.88 -11.20
N GLN A 23 21.21 -4.02 -11.05
CA GLN A 23 21.27 -2.76 -11.80
C GLN A 23 22.43 -2.84 -12.78
N ALA A 24 22.14 -3.14 -14.04
CA ALA A 24 23.10 -2.94 -15.12
C ALA A 24 23.08 -1.44 -15.49
N GLU A 25 24.08 -0.69 -15.04
CA GLU A 25 24.18 0.76 -15.27
C GLU A 25 24.58 1.15 -16.71
N ASP A 26 24.93 0.17 -17.56
CA ASP A 26 25.57 0.41 -18.87
C ASP A 26 24.61 0.49 -20.08
N ILE A 27 23.31 0.31 -19.89
CA ILE A 27 22.32 0.33 -20.99
C ILE A 27 21.44 1.57 -20.87
N PRO A 28 21.25 2.36 -21.96
CA PRO A 28 20.36 3.51 -21.91
C PRO A 28 18.94 3.08 -21.51
N PRO A 29 18.26 3.82 -20.62
CA PRO A 29 16.94 3.46 -20.14
C PRO A 29 15.96 3.39 -21.31
N ALA A 30 15.23 2.28 -21.39
CA ALA A 30 14.08 2.20 -22.30
C ALA A 30 12.96 3.13 -21.83
N GLU A 31 12.14 3.60 -22.77
CA GLU A 31 11.04 4.50 -22.46
C GLU A 31 9.95 3.77 -21.65
N LEU A 32 9.48 4.39 -20.55
CA LEU A 32 8.47 3.81 -19.68
C LEU A 32 7.20 3.37 -20.42
N ALA A 33 6.75 4.17 -21.40
CA ALA A 33 5.56 3.85 -22.19
C ALA A 33 5.72 2.53 -22.96
N VAL A 34 6.92 2.26 -23.49
CA VAL A 34 7.25 1.03 -24.22
C VAL A 34 7.29 -0.14 -23.24
N ILE A 35 8.04 -0.03 -22.14
CA ILE A 35 8.12 -1.09 -21.11
C ILE A 35 6.72 -1.44 -20.61
N ARG A 36 5.89 -0.44 -20.30
CA ARG A 36 4.53 -0.64 -19.83
C ARG A 36 3.66 -1.34 -20.87
N GLN A 37 3.76 -0.95 -22.13
CA GLN A 37 3.00 -1.58 -23.21
C GLN A 37 3.40 -3.05 -23.37
N ASP A 38 4.70 -3.35 -23.39
CA ASP A 38 5.22 -4.71 -23.48
C ASP A 38 4.81 -5.56 -22.28
N PHE A 39 4.86 -5.00 -21.07
CA PHE A 39 4.39 -5.65 -19.85
C PHE A 39 2.91 -6.05 -19.96
N LEU A 40 2.03 -5.13 -20.36
CA LEU A 40 0.60 -5.41 -20.51
C LEU A 40 0.30 -6.42 -21.64
N SER A 41 1.08 -6.39 -22.72
CA SER A 41 1.01 -7.38 -23.79
C SER A 41 1.42 -8.77 -23.31
N LEU A 42 2.48 -8.88 -22.52
CA LEU A 42 2.90 -10.14 -21.90
C LEU A 42 1.84 -10.68 -20.93
N LEU A 43 1.17 -9.82 -20.16
CA LEU A 43 0.04 -10.25 -19.32
C LEU A 43 -1.09 -10.87 -20.15
N LEU A 44 -1.43 -10.29 -21.29
CA LEU A 44 -2.46 -10.84 -22.18
C LEU A 44 -2.05 -12.20 -22.79
N LEU A 45 -0.77 -12.37 -23.10
CA LEU A 45 -0.23 -13.65 -23.56
C LEU A 45 -0.28 -14.72 -22.46
N ILE A 46 0.01 -14.36 -21.21
CA ILE A 46 -0.14 -15.24 -20.05
C ILE A 46 -1.60 -15.62 -19.87
N TYR A 47 -2.54 -14.68 -19.96
CA TYR A 47 -3.98 -14.94 -19.89
C TYR A 47 -4.40 -16.04 -20.90
N GLY A 48 -4.01 -15.87 -22.17
CA GLY A 48 -4.31 -16.82 -23.23
C GLY A 48 -3.68 -18.19 -22.99
N SER A 49 -2.42 -18.24 -22.55
CA SER A 49 -1.74 -19.49 -22.21
C SER A 49 -2.37 -20.19 -21.01
N THR A 50 -2.79 -19.45 -19.97
CA THR A 50 -3.50 -19.99 -18.80
C THR A 50 -4.78 -20.69 -19.23
N THR A 51 -5.61 -20.03 -20.06
CA THR A 51 -6.85 -20.64 -20.57
C THR A 51 -6.56 -21.94 -21.34
N LYS A 52 -5.57 -21.94 -22.24
CA LYS A 52 -5.20 -23.12 -23.02
C LYS A 52 -4.69 -24.27 -22.15
N ILE A 53 -3.85 -23.96 -21.15
CA ILE A 53 -3.35 -24.96 -20.19
C ILE A 53 -4.52 -25.56 -19.42
N SER A 54 -5.41 -24.74 -18.85
CA SER A 54 -6.53 -25.22 -18.06
C SER A 54 -7.51 -26.11 -18.85
N LEU A 55 -7.72 -25.81 -20.13
CA LEU A 55 -8.53 -26.66 -21.02
C LEU A 55 -7.83 -27.98 -21.36
N ALA A 56 -6.54 -27.94 -21.70
CA ALA A 56 -5.78 -29.13 -22.11
C ALA A 56 -5.45 -30.07 -20.92
N MET A 57 -5.32 -29.50 -19.72
CA MET A 57 -4.91 -30.19 -18.49
C MET A 57 -6.08 -30.50 -17.55
N LYS A 58 -7.31 -30.39 -18.02
CA LYS A 58 -8.50 -30.73 -17.25
C LYS A 58 -8.37 -32.17 -16.69
N PRO A 59 -8.51 -32.39 -15.36
CA PRO A 59 -8.21 -33.67 -14.72
C PRO A 59 -8.92 -34.89 -15.30
N LYS A 60 -10.18 -34.73 -15.75
CA LYS A 60 -11.01 -35.82 -16.30
C LYS A 60 -10.80 -36.07 -17.80
N ALA A 61 -9.99 -35.26 -18.50
CA ALA A 61 -9.81 -35.32 -19.95
C ALA A 61 -8.41 -34.81 -20.36
N PHE A 62 -7.39 -35.32 -19.68
CA PHE A 62 -6.03 -34.83 -19.80
C PHE A 62 -5.45 -35.11 -21.20
N THR A 63 -5.02 -34.06 -21.89
CA THR A 63 -4.43 -34.17 -23.23
C THR A 63 -3.01 -33.61 -23.23
N TYR A 64 -2.05 -34.39 -22.75
CA TYR A 64 -0.66 -33.95 -22.54
C TYR A 64 -0.02 -33.33 -23.78
N GLY A 65 -0.19 -33.94 -24.96
CA GLY A 65 0.33 -33.41 -26.22
C GLY A 65 -0.20 -32.00 -26.55
N ALA A 66 -1.46 -31.72 -26.20
CA ALA A 66 -2.06 -30.41 -26.43
C ALA A 66 -1.58 -29.33 -25.45
N ALA A 67 -1.05 -29.71 -24.28
CA ALA A 67 -0.51 -28.78 -23.29
C ALA A 67 0.97 -28.45 -23.48
N LEU A 68 1.73 -29.22 -24.28
CA LEU A 68 3.16 -28.99 -24.48
C LEU A 68 3.47 -27.58 -25.01
N SER A 69 2.76 -27.13 -26.05
CA SER A 69 2.97 -25.78 -26.61
C SER A 69 2.55 -24.69 -25.62
N PRO A 70 1.34 -24.71 -25.03
CA PRO A 70 0.95 -23.73 -24.02
C PRO A 70 1.89 -23.65 -22.81
N LEU A 71 2.43 -24.78 -22.32
CA LEU A 71 3.39 -24.80 -21.21
C LEU A 71 4.74 -24.17 -21.58
N LYS A 72 5.22 -24.43 -22.80
CA LYS A 72 6.43 -23.79 -23.33
C LYS A 72 6.23 -22.28 -23.49
N ASP A 73 5.10 -21.88 -24.08
CA ASP A 73 4.75 -20.47 -24.28
C ASP A 73 4.62 -19.76 -22.92
N MET A 74 3.96 -20.39 -21.94
CA MET A 74 3.87 -19.87 -20.58
C MET A 74 5.25 -19.63 -19.98
N SER A 75 6.17 -20.60 -20.07
CA SER A 75 7.54 -20.44 -19.54
C SER A 75 8.25 -19.24 -20.19
N ASN A 76 8.15 -19.10 -21.52
CA ASN A 76 8.74 -17.98 -22.24
C ASN A 76 8.13 -16.63 -21.81
N HIS A 77 6.80 -16.56 -21.68
CA HIS A 77 6.11 -15.34 -21.26
C HIS A 77 6.46 -14.96 -19.82
N ILE A 78 6.60 -15.92 -18.90
CA ILE A 78 7.05 -15.67 -17.52
C ILE A 78 8.47 -15.09 -17.48
N SER A 79 9.42 -15.70 -18.20
CA SER A 79 10.79 -15.17 -18.27
C SER A 79 10.83 -13.77 -18.89
N ALA A 80 10.07 -13.54 -19.96
CA ALA A 80 9.98 -12.23 -20.60
C ALA A 80 9.32 -11.18 -19.69
N LEU A 81 8.31 -11.56 -18.90
CA LEU A 81 7.66 -10.66 -17.94
C LEU A 81 8.61 -10.22 -16.82
N ALA A 82 9.38 -11.17 -16.28
CA ALA A 82 10.38 -10.87 -15.26
C ALA A 82 11.48 -9.95 -15.82
N HIS A 83 11.99 -10.24 -17.02
CA HIS A 83 12.99 -9.39 -17.67
C HIS A 83 12.44 -7.99 -18.00
N CYS A 84 11.20 -7.89 -18.49
CA CYS A 84 10.55 -6.61 -18.77
C CYS A 84 10.49 -5.72 -17.51
N THR A 85 10.26 -6.32 -16.34
CA THR A 85 10.27 -5.61 -15.07
C THR A 85 11.68 -5.13 -14.68
N ASP A 86 12.70 -5.92 -14.95
CA ASP A 86 14.12 -5.58 -14.69
C ASP A 86 14.64 -4.40 -15.53
N MET A 87 13.99 -4.11 -16.67
CA MET A 87 14.31 -2.91 -17.47
C MET A 87 13.92 -1.60 -16.76
N LEU A 88 13.12 -1.66 -15.69
CA LEU A 88 12.72 -0.49 -14.92
C LEU A 88 13.79 -0.09 -13.92
N LEU A 89 14.47 1.02 -14.20
CA LEU A 89 15.43 1.63 -13.29
C LEU A 89 14.77 2.53 -12.22
N PRO A 90 14.89 2.24 -10.91
CA PRO A 90 14.27 3.03 -9.84
C PRO A 90 14.62 4.51 -9.85
N LYS A 91 15.88 4.85 -10.15
CA LYS A 91 16.35 6.25 -10.19
C LYS A 91 15.71 7.06 -11.33
N ILE A 92 15.30 6.39 -12.40
CA ILE A 92 14.83 7.03 -13.64
C ILE A 92 13.30 6.99 -13.71
N HIS A 93 12.72 5.80 -13.54
CA HIS A 93 11.28 5.59 -13.63
C HIS A 93 10.54 5.82 -12.30
N GLY A 94 11.27 5.84 -11.18
CA GLY A 94 10.72 5.98 -9.83
C GLY A 94 10.58 4.64 -9.11
N ALA A 95 11.14 4.56 -7.91
CA ALA A 95 11.21 3.35 -7.11
C ALA A 95 9.83 2.80 -6.74
N THR A 96 8.86 3.68 -6.48
CA THR A 96 7.50 3.28 -6.13
C THR A 96 6.80 2.59 -7.30
N LEU A 97 6.96 3.12 -8.52
CA LEU A 97 6.45 2.50 -9.74
C LEU A 97 7.12 1.15 -9.99
N VAL A 98 8.44 1.08 -9.88
CA VAL A 98 9.19 -0.18 -10.05
C VAL A 98 8.72 -1.24 -9.04
N GLN A 99 8.45 -0.84 -7.80
CA GLN A 99 7.88 -1.74 -6.80
C GLN A 99 6.48 -2.23 -7.18
N GLU A 100 5.63 -1.37 -7.76
CA GLU A 100 4.30 -1.78 -8.22
C GLU A 100 4.37 -2.83 -9.34
N PHE A 101 5.21 -2.62 -10.36
CA PHE A 101 5.45 -3.59 -11.42
C PHE A 101 5.95 -4.92 -10.87
N ASN A 102 6.94 -4.88 -9.97
CA ASN A 102 7.46 -6.07 -9.30
C ASN A 102 6.39 -6.84 -8.54
N ASN A 103 5.54 -6.15 -7.78
CA ASN A 103 4.48 -6.81 -7.01
C ASN A 103 3.48 -7.51 -7.93
N ILE A 104 3.00 -6.83 -8.98
CA ILE A 104 2.08 -7.42 -9.96
C ILE A 104 2.72 -8.62 -10.67
N CYS A 105 3.98 -8.50 -11.08
CA CYS A 105 4.72 -9.58 -11.71
C CYS A 105 4.82 -10.81 -10.78
N ARG A 106 5.20 -10.60 -9.52
CA ARG A 106 5.29 -11.68 -8.51
C ARG A 106 3.95 -12.34 -8.25
N ASP A 107 2.88 -11.58 -8.09
CA ASP A 107 1.55 -12.13 -7.79
C ASP A 107 1.09 -13.03 -8.94
N ILE A 108 1.25 -12.57 -10.19
CA ILE A 108 0.91 -13.35 -11.38
C ILE A 108 1.76 -14.62 -11.48
N ILE A 109 3.08 -14.52 -11.30
CA ILE A 109 3.97 -15.69 -11.35
C ILE A 109 3.62 -16.71 -10.25
N LYS A 110 3.33 -16.25 -9.02
CA LYS A 110 2.90 -17.11 -7.91
C LYS A 110 1.58 -17.82 -8.20
N SER A 111 0.59 -17.12 -8.76
CA SER A 111 -0.70 -17.72 -9.11
C SER A 111 -0.55 -18.72 -10.28
N VAL A 112 0.28 -18.41 -11.29
CA VAL A 112 0.62 -19.34 -12.38
C VAL A 112 1.33 -20.59 -11.82
N LYS A 113 2.35 -20.43 -10.97
CA LYS A 113 3.04 -21.54 -10.32
C LYS A 113 2.05 -22.41 -9.53
N SER A 114 1.15 -21.78 -8.75
CA SER A 114 0.14 -22.49 -7.97
C SER A 114 -0.78 -23.34 -8.86
N LEU A 115 -1.20 -22.81 -10.02
CA LEU A 115 -1.98 -23.57 -11.00
C LEU A 115 -1.18 -24.76 -11.56
N LEU A 116 0.09 -24.55 -11.93
CA LEU A 116 0.94 -25.61 -12.48
C LEU A 116 1.22 -26.73 -11.47
N VAL A 117 1.37 -26.41 -10.19
CA VAL A 117 1.55 -27.39 -9.11
C VAL A 117 0.32 -28.30 -8.98
N ILE A 118 -0.90 -27.76 -9.13
CA ILE A 118 -2.12 -28.58 -9.14
C ILE A 118 -2.05 -29.63 -10.25
N PHE A 119 -1.57 -29.25 -11.44
CA PHE A 119 -1.44 -30.17 -12.57
C PHE A 119 -0.27 -31.15 -12.45
N ASP A 120 0.81 -30.81 -11.73
CA ASP A 120 1.95 -31.74 -11.49
C ASP A 120 1.58 -32.86 -10.50
N VAL A 121 0.72 -32.58 -9.50
CA VAL A 121 0.28 -33.54 -8.47
C VAL A 121 -0.86 -34.46 -8.95
N SER A 122 -1.61 -34.05 -9.98
CA SER A 122 -2.83 -34.72 -10.43
C SER A 122 -2.63 -36.10 -11.10
N GLU A 123 -1.41 -36.62 -11.24
CA GLU A 123 -1.19 -38.02 -11.65
C GLU A 123 -1.47 -39.02 -10.51
N THR A 124 -1.49 -38.59 -9.23
CA THR A 124 -1.56 -39.52 -8.08
C THR A 124 -2.68 -39.27 -7.06
N ARG A 125 -3.38 -38.13 -7.09
CA ARG A 125 -4.50 -37.87 -6.17
C ARG A 125 -5.72 -37.42 -6.95
N VAL A 126 -6.81 -38.17 -6.78
CA VAL A 126 -8.16 -37.73 -7.13
C VAL A 126 -8.38 -36.44 -6.36
N LEU A 127 -8.31 -35.29 -7.04
CA LEU A 127 -8.69 -34.00 -6.47
C LEU A 127 -10.15 -34.15 -5.99
N GLU A 128 -10.36 -34.12 -4.67
CA GLU A 128 -11.67 -34.31 -4.02
C GLU A 128 -12.69 -33.24 -4.48
N SER A 129 -12.18 -32.11 -4.98
CA SER A 129 -12.87 -31.08 -5.76
C SER A 129 -12.16 -30.97 -7.11
N GLY A 130 -12.72 -31.58 -8.17
CA GLY A 130 -12.09 -31.61 -9.50
C GLY A 130 -11.92 -30.24 -10.18
N ASP A 131 -12.30 -29.14 -9.51
CA ASP A 131 -12.44 -27.79 -10.07
C ASP A 131 -11.50 -26.74 -9.42
N ASP A 132 -10.62 -27.13 -8.50
CA ASP A 132 -9.66 -26.21 -7.85
C ASP A 132 -8.76 -25.47 -8.87
N TYR A 133 -8.43 -26.14 -9.98
CA TYR A 133 -7.68 -25.52 -11.09
C TYR A 133 -8.47 -24.40 -11.77
N LEU A 134 -9.80 -24.44 -11.78
CA LEU A 134 -10.65 -23.37 -12.33
C LEU A 134 -10.62 -22.14 -11.43
N VAL A 135 -10.60 -22.33 -10.11
CA VAL A 135 -10.42 -21.24 -9.15
C VAL A 135 -9.07 -20.55 -9.39
N LYS A 136 -7.98 -21.31 -9.53
CA LYS A 136 -6.66 -20.75 -9.84
C LYS A 136 -6.57 -20.11 -11.23
N THR A 137 -7.28 -20.65 -12.21
CA THR A 137 -7.41 -20.03 -13.53
C THR A 137 -8.10 -18.67 -13.43
N GLY A 138 -9.23 -18.61 -12.71
CA GLY A 138 -9.97 -17.37 -12.49
C GLY A 138 -9.17 -16.33 -11.72
N GLU A 139 -8.39 -16.74 -10.72
CA GLU A 139 -7.49 -15.88 -9.96
C GLU A 139 -6.45 -15.19 -10.86
N ILE A 140 -5.78 -15.95 -11.74
CA ILE A 140 -4.81 -15.40 -12.71
C ILE A 140 -5.47 -14.40 -13.65
N HIS A 141 -6.65 -14.74 -14.20
CA HIS A 141 -7.40 -13.85 -15.07
C HIS A 141 -7.79 -12.56 -14.37
N HIS A 142 -8.31 -12.65 -13.14
CA HIS A 142 -8.67 -11.49 -12.34
C HIS A 142 -7.47 -10.58 -12.05
N LEU A 143 -6.30 -11.14 -11.70
CA LEU A 143 -5.07 -10.37 -11.49
C LEU A 143 -4.64 -9.61 -12.76
N ILE A 144 -4.70 -10.28 -13.92
CA ILE A 144 -4.35 -9.67 -15.22
C ILE A 144 -5.36 -8.58 -15.59
N ASP A 145 -6.66 -8.83 -15.46
CA ASP A 145 -7.70 -7.85 -15.79
C ASP A 145 -7.63 -6.64 -14.85
N LYS A 146 -7.37 -6.87 -13.55
CA LYS A 146 -7.12 -5.79 -12.58
C LYS A 146 -5.91 -4.95 -12.99
N ALA A 147 -4.76 -5.57 -13.30
CA ALA A 147 -3.56 -4.86 -13.71
C ALA A 147 -3.74 -4.05 -15.01
N ARG A 148 -4.55 -4.57 -15.94
CA ARG A 148 -4.86 -3.93 -17.23
C ARG A 148 -5.99 -2.90 -17.18
N SER A 149 -6.72 -2.82 -16.08
CA SER A 149 -7.83 -1.89 -15.92
C SER A 149 -7.37 -0.44 -16.09
N SER A 150 -8.21 0.40 -16.70
CA SER A 150 -8.03 1.85 -16.70
C SER A 150 -8.52 2.51 -15.39
N SER A 151 -9.03 1.71 -14.45
CA SER A 151 -9.46 2.19 -13.13
C SER A 151 -8.27 2.47 -12.21
N ARG A 152 -8.55 3.01 -11.01
CA ARG A 152 -7.55 3.29 -9.97
C ARG A 152 -6.76 2.05 -9.53
N ASP A 153 -7.29 0.86 -9.78
CA ASP A 153 -6.65 -0.41 -9.42
C ASP A 153 -5.65 -0.91 -10.46
N GLY A 154 -5.67 -0.33 -11.67
CA GLY A 154 -4.78 -0.65 -12.77
C GLY A 154 -3.33 -0.25 -12.56
N LEU A 155 -2.45 -0.75 -13.42
CA LEU A 155 -1.04 -0.42 -13.43
C LEU A 155 -0.81 1.07 -13.72
N SER A 156 -0.08 1.74 -12.82
CA SER A 156 0.20 3.17 -12.94
C SER A 156 0.96 3.51 -14.23
N VAL A 157 0.71 4.71 -14.73
CA VAL A 157 1.34 5.23 -15.97
C VAL A 157 2.66 5.96 -15.69
N ASP A 158 2.85 6.42 -14.46
CA ASP A 158 4.03 7.14 -13.99
C ASP A 158 4.20 6.96 -12.46
N ASN A 159 5.33 7.43 -11.92
CA ASN A 159 5.61 7.30 -10.50
C ASN A 159 4.66 8.13 -9.62
N LEU A 160 4.23 9.31 -10.10
CA LEU A 160 3.26 10.15 -9.38
C LEU A 160 1.96 9.38 -9.13
N SER A 161 1.45 8.69 -10.15
CA SER A 161 0.26 7.86 -10.08
C SER A 161 0.45 6.68 -9.13
N ALA A 162 1.63 6.03 -9.14
CA ALA A 162 1.95 4.94 -8.22
C ALA A 162 1.99 5.41 -6.75
N VAL A 163 2.65 6.54 -6.48
CA VAL A 163 2.68 7.15 -5.14
C VAL A 163 1.26 7.57 -4.72
N ARG A 164 0.53 8.24 -5.59
CA ARG A 164 -0.86 8.66 -5.34
C ARG A 164 -1.76 7.47 -4.99
N LYS A 165 -1.64 6.37 -5.73
CA LYS A 165 -2.40 5.13 -5.50
C LYS A 165 -2.05 4.51 -4.15
N LYS A 166 -0.78 4.51 -3.76
CA LYS A 166 -0.34 4.07 -2.43
C LYS A 166 -0.97 4.92 -1.33
N TRP A 167 -0.88 6.24 -1.43
CA TRP A 167 -1.50 7.15 -0.48
C TRP A 167 -3.02 6.97 -0.40
N GLN A 168 -3.71 6.77 -1.53
CA GLN A 168 -5.14 6.49 -1.55
C GLN A 168 -5.51 5.20 -0.82
N ARG A 169 -4.70 4.14 -0.98
CA ARG A 169 -4.90 2.87 -0.28
C ARG A 169 -4.84 3.05 1.24
N ASP A 170 -3.88 3.84 1.70
CA ASP A 170 -3.64 4.05 3.13
C ASP A 170 -4.67 5.04 3.76
N SER A 171 -5.42 5.79 2.94
CA SER A 171 -6.42 6.75 3.41
C SER A 171 -7.65 6.10 4.05
N GLY A 172 -8.09 4.93 3.54
CA GLY A 172 -9.27 4.24 4.08
C GLY A 172 -9.04 3.74 5.50
N PRO A 173 -7.98 2.93 5.74
CA PRO A 173 -7.62 2.48 7.07
C PRO A 173 -7.39 3.61 8.09
N LEU A 174 -6.83 4.75 7.67
CA LEU A 174 -6.69 5.94 8.54
C LEU A 174 -8.05 6.54 8.96
N ASP A 175 -9.04 6.53 8.07
CA ASP A 175 -10.40 6.98 8.38
C ASP A 175 -11.11 5.97 9.28
N ASP A 176 -10.88 4.67 9.05
CA ASP A 176 -11.43 3.59 9.88
C ASP A 176 -10.88 3.66 11.31
N GLY A 177 -9.57 3.81 11.49
CA GLY A 177 -8.97 3.97 12.83
C GLY A 177 -9.39 5.26 13.54
N LEU A 178 -9.57 6.37 12.82
CA LEU A 178 -10.14 7.59 13.41
C LEU A 178 -11.58 7.37 13.88
N LYS A 179 -12.37 6.60 13.12
CA LYS A 179 -13.74 6.25 13.49
C LYS A 179 -13.75 5.34 14.72
N GLU A 180 -12.92 4.31 14.74
CA GLU A 180 -12.76 3.42 15.89
C GLU A 180 -12.46 4.19 17.19
N LEU A 181 -11.54 5.15 17.13
CA LEU A 181 -11.24 6.04 18.26
C LEU A 181 -12.42 6.97 18.62
N SER A 182 -13.20 7.42 17.65
CA SER A 182 -14.44 8.20 17.90
C SER A 182 -15.47 7.34 18.62
N ASP A 183 -15.71 6.13 18.11
CA ASP A 183 -16.67 5.18 18.66
C ASP A 183 -16.27 4.86 20.12
N MET A 184 -14.98 4.61 20.38
CA MET A 184 -14.45 4.40 21.74
C MET A 184 -14.73 5.58 22.70
N ILE A 185 -14.67 6.83 22.23
CA ILE A 185 -14.97 8.01 23.06
C ILE A 185 -16.48 8.17 23.28
N GLU A 186 -17.30 7.80 22.30
CA GLU A 186 -18.76 7.97 22.32
C GLU A 186 -19.45 6.91 23.19
N TYR A 187 -18.95 5.67 23.21
CA TYR A 187 -19.50 4.60 24.06
C TYR A 187 -19.50 4.96 25.56
N ASP A 188 -18.55 5.78 26.02
CA ASP A 188 -18.45 6.18 27.43
C ASP A 188 -19.20 7.48 27.76
N ALA A 189 -19.75 8.19 26.75
CA ALA A 189 -20.49 9.43 26.96
C ALA A 189 -22.00 9.22 27.22
N ASP A 190 -22.54 8.06 26.84
CA ASP A 190 -23.98 7.73 26.89
C ASP A 190 -24.35 6.83 28.09
N ASP A 191 -23.37 6.28 28.81
CA ASP A 191 -23.59 5.37 29.96
C ASP A 191 -23.90 6.12 31.28
N GLY A 192 -24.30 7.39 31.18
CA GLY A 192 -24.55 8.30 32.30
C GLY A 192 -25.99 8.33 32.82
N GLU A 193 -26.97 7.81 32.09
CA GLU A 193 -28.37 7.81 32.49
C GLU A 193 -29.12 6.61 31.87
N ASP A 194 -28.95 5.41 32.41
CA ASP A 194 -30.04 4.43 32.59
C ASP A 194 -29.50 3.21 33.35
N GLY A 195 -29.79 3.16 34.65
CA GLY A 195 -29.59 1.96 35.44
C GLY A 195 -30.69 0.95 35.13
N GLU A 196 -30.46 0.06 34.16
CA GLU A 196 -31.23 -1.19 33.99
C GLU A 196 -30.32 -2.34 33.49
N ASP A 197 -30.00 -3.20 34.45
CA ASP A 197 -29.79 -4.66 34.37
C ASP A 197 -28.72 -5.28 33.44
N ASP A 198 -27.64 -5.65 34.14
CA ASP A 198 -26.58 -6.61 33.85
C ASP A 198 -27.09 -8.04 33.51
N GLU A 199 -27.79 -8.25 32.39
CA GLU A 199 -28.18 -9.61 31.95
C GLU A 199 -27.16 -10.24 30.97
N TRP A 200 -26.18 -9.48 30.47
CA TRP A 200 -25.10 -9.98 29.61
C TRP A 200 -23.81 -10.38 30.36
N ASP A 201 -23.71 -10.03 31.65
CA ASP A 201 -22.52 -10.29 32.46
C ASP A 201 -22.38 -11.78 32.88
N GLU A 202 -23.44 -12.59 32.71
CA GLU A 202 -23.42 -14.04 32.99
C GLU A 202 -22.73 -14.89 31.91
N LEU A 203 -22.43 -14.35 30.72
CA LEU A 203 -21.77 -15.12 29.66
C LEU A 203 -20.24 -15.05 29.69
N GLY A 204 -19.64 -14.30 30.61
CA GLY A 204 -18.18 -14.18 30.72
C GLY A 204 -17.50 -13.60 29.46
N LEU A 205 -18.30 -13.04 28.54
CA LEU A 205 -17.85 -12.19 27.44
C LEU A 205 -17.68 -10.81 28.07
N GLY A 206 -16.55 -10.64 28.75
CA GLY A 206 -16.32 -9.58 29.73
C GLY A 206 -16.87 -8.22 29.33
N SER A 207 -17.50 -7.56 30.30
CA SER A 207 -17.81 -6.13 30.29
C SER A 207 -16.69 -5.37 29.57
N VAL A 208 -17.05 -4.70 28.48
CA VAL A 208 -16.16 -3.71 27.86
C VAL A 208 -15.89 -2.71 28.96
N LYS A 209 -14.68 -2.71 29.50
CA LYS A 209 -14.31 -1.74 30.54
C LYS A 209 -14.47 -0.36 29.94
N CYS A 210 -15.41 0.41 30.46
CA CYS A 210 -15.60 1.83 30.18
C CYS A 210 -14.30 2.59 30.53
N LEU A 211 -13.91 3.57 29.72
CA LEU A 211 -12.77 4.43 30.04
C LEU A 211 -13.08 5.25 31.28
N ASP A 212 -12.14 5.32 32.23
CA ASP A 212 -12.25 6.29 33.31
C ASP A 212 -12.17 7.75 32.80
N GLU A 213 -12.54 8.72 33.62
CA GLU A 213 -12.56 10.14 33.22
C GLU A 213 -11.20 10.64 32.70
N GLN A 214 -10.09 10.12 33.25
CA GLN A 214 -8.75 10.48 32.80
C GLN A 214 -8.37 9.76 31.51
N GLU A 215 -8.74 8.49 31.36
CA GLU A 215 -8.58 7.68 30.15
C GLU A 215 -9.33 8.29 28.97
N LEU A 216 -10.57 8.75 29.20
CA LEU A 216 -11.41 9.44 28.24
C LEU A 216 -10.81 10.79 27.80
N GLU A 217 -10.30 11.58 28.75
CA GLU A 217 -9.68 12.86 28.42
C GLU A 217 -8.39 12.67 27.60
N ARG A 218 -7.59 11.63 27.89
CA ARG A 218 -6.44 11.26 27.05
C ARG A 218 -6.89 10.81 25.65
N ALA A 219 -7.93 9.99 25.55
CA ALA A 219 -8.48 9.54 24.26
C ALA A 219 -8.94 10.72 23.39
N LYS A 220 -9.62 11.73 23.96
CA LYS A 220 -10.00 12.97 23.27
C LYS A 220 -8.79 13.74 22.73
N GLN A 221 -7.68 13.78 23.46
CA GLN A 221 -6.45 14.43 23.00
C GLN A 221 -5.83 13.68 21.81
N VAL A 222 -5.76 12.35 21.86
CA VAL A 222 -5.27 11.54 20.73
C VAL A 222 -6.20 11.63 19.53
N TYR A 223 -7.51 11.67 19.74
CA TYR A 223 -8.47 11.88 18.65
C TYR A 223 -8.16 13.17 17.88
N ALA A 224 -7.85 14.26 18.58
CA ALA A 224 -7.44 15.51 17.93
C ALA A 224 -6.13 15.36 17.12
N ILE A 225 -5.16 14.60 17.61
CA ILE A 225 -3.88 14.31 16.93
C ILE A 225 -4.12 13.50 15.66
N ILE A 226 -4.84 12.37 15.77
CA ILE A 226 -5.15 11.48 14.64
C ILE A 226 -5.99 12.22 13.60
N ARG A 227 -7.04 12.95 14.01
CA ARG A 227 -7.88 13.72 13.10
C ARG A 227 -7.09 14.74 12.27
N LEU A 228 -6.18 15.48 12.91
CA LEU A 228 -5.33 16.45 12.19
C LEU A 228 -4.39 15.75 11.20
N SER A 229 -3.91 14.56 11.56
CA SER A 229 -2.96 13.79 10.75
C SER A 229 -3.65 13.12 9.56
N THR A 230 -4.87 12.61 9.73
CA THR A 230 -5.74 12.15 8.66
C THR A 230 -6.11 13.29 7.70
N LEU A 231 -6.40 14.49 8.23
CA LEU A 231 -6.63 15.68 7.40
C LEU A 231 -5.38 16.09 6.60
N LEU A 232 -4.21 16.08 7.25
CA LEU A 232 -2.92 16.33 6.61
C LEU A 232 -2.68 15.35 5.47
N HIS A 233 -2.90 14.06 5.70
CA HIS A 233 -2.74 13.01 4.71
C HIS A 233 -3.64 13.25 3.48
N LYS A 234 -4.93 13.51 3.69
CA LYS A 234 -5.89 13.85 2.62
C LYS A 234 -5.45 15.07 1.81
N ARG A 235 -4.90 16.08 2.47
CA ARG A 235 -4.42 17.31 1.83
C ARG A 235 -3.14 17.12 1.04
N ILE A 236 -2.21 16.28 1.50
CA ILE A 236 -1.03 15.90 0.72
C ILE A 236 -1.47 15.22 -0.59
N LEU A 237 -2.44 14.30 -0.49
CA LEU A 237 -3.00 13.65 -1.65
C LEU A 237 -3.65 14.65 -2.63
N GLN A 238 -4.36 15.67 -2.14
CA GLN A 238 -5.06 16.64 -2.98
C GLN A 238 -4.12 17.70 -3.58
N ASP A 239 -3.23 18.26 -2.78
CA ASP A 239 -2.50 19.49 -3.10
C ASP A 239 -1.07 19.21 -3.58
N PHE A 240 -0.42 18.14 -3.10
CA PHE A 240 0.96 17.81 -3.46
C PHE A 240 1.05 16.74 -4.54
N LEU A 241 0.20 15.71 -4.46
CA LEU A 241 0.14 14.59 -5.38
C LEU A 241 -0.94 14.75 -6.47
N SER A 242 -1.31 16.00 -6.78
CA SER A 242 -2.28 16.31 -7.84
C SER A 242 -1.69 15.96 -9.22
N PRO A 243 -2.46 15.36 -10.14
CA PRO A 243 -2.00 15.00 -11.48
C PRO A 243 -1.84 16.21 -12.44
N SER A 244 -1.55 17.40 -11.93
CA SER A 244 -1.39 18.60 -12.76
C SER A 244 -0.01 18.63 -13.45
N PRO A 245 0.08 18.98 -14.74
CA PRO A 245 1.36 19.11 -15.45
C PRO A 245 2.27 20.20 -14.86
N SER A 246 1.69 21.19 -14.17
CA SER A 246 2.43 22.25 -13.46
C SER A 246 3.03 21.81 -12.11
N SER A 247 2.75 20.59 -11.66
CA SER A 247 3.18 20.07 -10.35
C SER A 247 4.08 18.84 -10.44
N ALA A 248 4.76 18.63 -11.57
CA ALA A 248 5.64 17.48 -11.80
C ALA A 248 6.79 17.46 -10.76
N LEU A 249 6.62 16.65 -9.72
CA LEU A 249 7.64 16.43 -8.70
C LEU A 249 8.72 15.48 -9.24
N PRO A 250 10.00 15.68 -8.90
CA PRO A 250 11.04 14.71 -9.19
C PRO A 250 10.71 13.35 -8.58
N ASN A 251 11.06 12.26 -9.28
CA ASN A 251 10.85 10.89 -8.78
C ASN A 251 11.50 10.66 -7.42
N SER A 252 12.68 11.24 -7.17
CA SER A 252 13.38 11.17 -5.89
C SER A 252 12.56 11.72 -4.72
N ASP A 253 11.74 12.73 -4.94
CA ASP A 253 10.94 13.34 -3.88
C ASP A 253 9.62 12.59 -3.70
N LEU A 254 9.01 12.14 -4.80
CA LEU A 254 7.87 11.23 -4.78
C LEU A 254 8.18 9.94 -4.00
N ASP A 255 9.35 9.35 -4.25
CA ASP A 255 9.78 8.11 -3.60
C ASP A 255 10.11 8.30 -2.11
N LYS A 256 10.46 9.50 -1.66
CA LYS A 256 10.60 9.82 -0.23
C LYS A 256 9.23 9.95 0.46
N LEU A 257 8.23 10.51 -0.25
CA LEU A 257 6.87 10.65 0.27
C LEU A 257 6.13 9.31 0.36
N ALA A 258 6.37 8.39 -0.59
CA ALA A 258 5.68 7.10 -0.66
C ALA A 258 5.73 6.25 0.64
N PRO A 259 6.88 6.04 1.31
CA PRO A 259 6.93 5.28 2.56
C PRO A 259 6.33 6.04 3.76
N CYS A 260 6.23 7.37 3.71
CA CYS A 260 5.69 8.15 4.81
C CYS A 260 4.19 7.90 5.03
N SER A 261 3.44 7.58 3.97
CA SER A 261 2.01 7.26 4.07
C SER A 261 1.75 6.03 4.95
N SER A 262 2.44 4.93 4.64
CA SER A 262 2.27 3.67 5.37
C SER A 262 2.88 3.70 6.77
N ALA A 263 3.97 4.45 6.96
CA ALA A 263 4.54 4.68 8.29
C ALA A 263 3.59 5.47 9.19
N LEU A 264 2.95 6.51 8.65
CA LEU A 264 1.92 7.27 9.38
C LEU A 264 0.72 6.40 9.73
N LEU A 265 0.23 5.59 8.79
CA LEU A 265 -0.86 4.63 9.05
C LEU A 265 -0.51 3.66 10.17
N SER A 266 0.64 2.96 10.08
CA SER A 266 1.07 2.02 11.11
C SER A 266 1.17 2.68 12.47
N ALA A 267 1.86 3.83 12.56
CA ALA A 267 2.02 4.52 13.83
C ALA A 267 0.71 5.10 14.38
N SER A 268 -0.26 5.44 13.51
CA SER A 268 -1.62 5.79 13.94
C SER A 268 -2.35 4.58 14.53
N ASP A 269 -2.28 3.43 13.87
CA ASP A 269 -2.92 2.17 14.31
C ASP A 269 -2.35 1.69 15.65
N ASP A 270 -1.03 1.70 15.79
CA ASP A 270 -0.32 1.35 17.02
C ASP A 270 -0.67 2.32 18.15
N LEU A 271 -0.72 3.63 17.86
CA LEU A 271 -1.12 4.65 18.83
C LEU A 271 -2.58 4.48 19.26
N ILE A 272 -3.52 4.28 18.34
CA ILE A 272 -4.95 4.06 18.67
C ILE A 272 -5.10 2.81 19.54
N SER A 273 -4.41 1.72 19.17
CA SER A 273 -4.45 0.46 19.90
C SER A 273 -3.98 0.59 21.36
N SER A 274 -3.06 1.51 21.65
CA SER A 274 -2.59 1.76 23.01
C SER A 274 -3.65 2.40 23.94
N PHE A 275 -4.79 2.85 23.41
CA PHE A 275 -5.86 3.51 24.18
C PHE A 275 -6.98 2.57 24.62
N TYR A 276 -6.97 1.31 24.18
CA TYR A 276 -7.90 0.31 24.68
C TYR A 276 -7.71 0.09 26.19
N PRO A 277 -8.80 0.00 26.98
CA PRO A 277 -8.71 -0.15 28.42
C PRO A 277 -8.29 -1.57 28.84
N PRO A 278 -7.56 -1.71 29.97
CA PRO A 278 -7.00 -0.63 30.79
C PRO A 278 -5.79 0.03 30.12
N GLN A 279 -5.71 1.37 30.16
CA GLN A 279 -4.63 2.10 29.50
C GLN A 279 -3.28 1.93 30.20
N ASP A 280 -2.25 1.56 29.45
CA ASP A 280 -0.86 1.57 29.89
C ASP A 280 -0.20 2.89 29.46
N LEU A 281 0.04 3.79 30.42
CA LEU A 281 0.64 5.09 30.17
C LEU A 281 2.04 4.99 29.54
N SER A 282 2.80 3.93 29.84
CA SER A 282 4.12 3.72 29.28
C SER A 282 4.05 3.29 27.81
N ALA A 283 3.07 2.43 27.47
CA ALA A 283 2.79 2.03 26.10
C ALA A 283 2.29 3.23 25.28
N ILE A 284 1.34 4.01 25.81
CA ILE A 284 0.84 5.23 25.15
C ILE A 284 1.99 6.21 24.88
N ALA A 285 2.88 6.43 25.85
CA ALA A 285 4.02 7.32 25.68
C ALA A 285 4.99 6.81 24.59
N ALA A 286 5.25 5.50 24.54
CA ALA A 286 6.10 4.89 23.53
C ALA A 286 5.50 5.04 22.13
N GLU A 287 4.21 4.72 21.95
CA GLU A 287 3.55 4.81 20.65
C GLU A 287 3.35 6.26 20.20
N LEU A 288 3.11 7.19 21.13
CA LEU A 288 3.07 8.62 20.82
C LEU A 288 4.41 9.13 20.28
N ASN A 289 5.53 8.63 20.79
CA ASN A 289 6.86 8.97 20.26
C ASN A 289 7.07 8.39 18.87
N ASN A 290 6.73 7.12 18.64
CA ASN A 290 6.80 6.47 17.32
C ASN A 290 5.96 7.23 16.28
N PHE A 291 4.77 7.68 16.68
CA PHE A 291 3.90 8.52 15.88
C PHE A 291 4.55 9.88 15.53
N GLN A 292 5.13 10.56 16.51
CA GLN A 292 5.83 11.83 16.28
C GLN A 292 7.01 11.69 15.31
N GLU A 293 7.81 10.63 15.44
CA GLU A 293 8.91 10.34 14.51
C GLU A 293 8.41 10.19 13.07
N SER A 294 7.26 9.52 12.89
CA SER A 294 6.62 9.34 11.59
C SER A 294 6.13 10.68 11.01
N VAL A 295 5.53 11.53 11.85
CA VAL A 295 5.09 12.89 11.48
C VAL A 295 6.29 13.78 11.11
N ASP A 296 7.39 13.73 11.86
CA ASP A 296 8.60 14.54 11.61
C ASP A 296 9.32 14.09 10.34
N ARG A 297 9.35 12.78 10.05
CA ARG A 297 9.85 12.24 8.78
C ARG A 297 9.01 12.73 7.60
N LEU A 298 7.68 12.72 7.74
CA LEU A 298 6.78 13.24 6.72
C LEU A 298 6.99 14.75 6.50
N LYS A 299 7.11 15.52 7.59
CA LYS A 299 7.40 16.95 7.55
C LYS A 299 8.70 17.23 6.80
N SER A 300 9.77 16.53 7.15
CA SER A 300 11.09 16.68 6.50
C SER A 300 11.02 16.39 4.99
N SER A 301 10.22 15.39 4.61
CA SER A 301 10.01 15.03 3.20
C SER A 301 9.22 16.11 2.45
N LEU A 302 8.21 16.71 3.09
CA LEU A 302 7.41 17.79 2.51
C LEU A 302 8.14 19.12 2.45
N ASP A 303 8.92 19.48 3.47
CA ASP A 303 9.71 20.71 3.48
C ASP A 303 10.71 20.70 2.31
N ALA A 304 11.37 19.56 2.05
CA ALA A 304 12.24 19.41 0.88
C ALA A 304 11.50 19.66 -0.45
N VAL A 305 10.26 19.19 -0.57
CA VAL A 305 9.40 19.41 -1.74
C VAL A 305 8.99 20.87 -1.88
N VAL A 306 8.60 21.52 -0.78
CA VAL A 306 8.14 22.90 -0.77
C VAL A 306 9.28 23.87 -1.06
N ASP A 307 10.46 23.62 -0.49
CA ASP A 307 11.65 24.44 -0.72
C ASP A 307 12.11 24.32 -2.18
N GLY A 308 12.09 23.09 -2.74
CA GLY A 308 12.35 22.86 -4.16
C GLY A 308 11.38 23.60 -5.08
N ARG A 309 10.07 23.57 -4.78
CA ARG A 309 9.05 24.34 -5.53
C ARG A 309 9.24 25.84 -5.39
N THR A 310 9.67 26.32 -4.22
CA THR A 310 9.91 27.75 -3.98
C THR A 310 11.07 28.26 -4.82
N LEU A 311 12.17 27.49 -4.90
CA LEU A 311 13.30 27.80 -5.77
C LEU A 311 12.91 27.78 -7.25
N GLN A 312 12.14 26.77 -7.69
CA GLN A 312 11.64 26.69 -9.07
C GLN A 312 10.74 27.90 -9.40
N ALA A 313 9.80 28.25 -8.52
CA ALA A 313 8.93 29.40 -8.71
C ALA A 313 9.70 30.73 -8.72
N GLN A 314 10.80 30.86 -7.95
CA GLN A 314 11.69 32.02 -8.04
C GLN A 314 12.42 32.08 -9.38
N PHE A 315 12.85 30.93 -9.92
CA PHE A 315 13.48 30.85 -11.24
C PHE A 315 12.49 31.17 -12.39
N ASP A 316 11.26 30.67 -12.29
CA ASP A 316 10.20 30.95 -13.26
C ASP A 316 9.69 32.39 -13.17
N ALA A 317 9.66 32.98 -11.97
CA ALA A 317 9.32 34.39 -11.77
C ALA A 317 10.37 35.34 -12.39
N LEU A 318 11.63 34.90 -12.50
CA LEU A 318 12.65 35.63 -13.27
C LEU A 318 12.37 35.60 -14.78
N ASN A 319 11.51 34.68 -15.27
CA ASN A 319 11.12 34.55 -16.67
C ASN A 319 9.78 35.23 -17.04
N VAL A 320 9.16 35.99 -16.13
CA VAL A 320 7.94 36.79 -16.34
C VAL A 320 6.71 35.97 -16.77
N ILE A 321 5.81 35.66 -15.82
CA ILE A 321 4.34 35.78 -15.89
C ILE A 321 3.73 35.23 -14.57
N ASP A 322 2.90 36.06 -13.95
CA ASP A 322 1.90 35.81 -12.89
C ASP A 322 2.27 35.46 -11.43
N LYS A 323 1.44 36.01 -10.52
CA LYS A 323 1.55 35.94 -9.05
C LYS A 323 1.17 34.55 -8.52
N ALA A 324 2.03 34.00 -7.67
CA ALA A 324 1.97 32.61 -7.22
C ALA A 324 0.92 32.33 -6.09
N PRO A 325 0.08 31.28 -6.22
CA PRO A 325 -0.81 30.76 -5.17
C PRO A 325 -0.12 29.92 -4.07
N THR A 326 1.21 29.82 -4.07
CA THR A 326 2.02 28.92 -3.21
C THR A 326 2.10 29.31 -1.73
N SER A 327 1.84 30.57 -1.38
CA SER A 327 2.01 31.04 0.02
C SER A 327 0.97 30.47 0.98
N THR A 328 -0.27 30.25 0.53
CA THR A 328 -1.38 29.79 1.37
C THR A 328 -1.23 28.32 1.75
N LEU A 329 -0.84 27.47 0.79
CA LEU A 329 -0.58 26.05 1.04
C LEU A 329 0.57 25.86 2.04
N THR A 330 1.65 26.64 1.85
CA THR A 330 2.84 26.60 2.71
C THR A 330 2.53 26.96 4.15
N LYS A 331 1.72 28.00 4.35
CA LYS A 331 1.28 28.41 5.68
C LYS A 331 0.41 27.33 6.33
N TRP A 332 -0.53 26.77 5.57
CA TRP A 332 -1.48 25.78 6.08
C TRP A 332 -0.77 24.52 6.60
N TYR A 333 0.11 23.90 5.81
CA TYR A 333 0.74 22.64 6.25
C TYR A 333 1.66 22.87 7.46
N LYS A 334 2.39 24.00 7.50
CA LYS A 334 3.21 24.39 8.66
C LYS A 334 2.37 24.56 9.92
N THR A 335 1.18 25.17 9.80
CA THR A 335 0.23 25.27 10.91
C THR A 335 -0.29 23.90 11.36
N CYS A 336 -0.59 22.98 10.43
CA CYS A 336 -1.01 21.63 10.79
C CYS A 336 0.06 20.87 11.57
N PHE A 337 1.32 20.86 11.11
CA PHE A 337 2.41 20.23 11.87
C PHE A 337 2.62 20.86 13.23
N ALA A 338 2.60 22.19 13.33
CA ALA A 338 2.73 22.88 14.61
C ALA A 338 1.59 22.51 15.58
N GLN A 339 0.37 22.34 15.07
CA GLN A 339 -0.76 21.94 15.89
C GLN A 339 -0.66 20.47 16.35
N ILE A 340 -0.27 19.55 15.45
CA ILE A 340 -0.03 18.14 15.82
C ILE A 340 1.05 18.06 16.91
N GLN A 341 2.17 18.76 16.73
CA GLN A 341 3.27 18.79 17.69
C GLN A 341 2.83 19.37 19.03
N LYS A 342 2.09 20.49 19.03
CA LYS A 342 1.57 21.12 20.25
C LYS A 342 0.65 20.17 21.01
N THR A 343 -0.31 19.55 20.34
CA THR A 343 -1.24 18.61 20.99
C THR A 343 -0.51 17.39 21.53
N SER A 344 0.48 16.87 20.79
CA SER A 344 1.30 15.73 21.23
C SER A 344 2.16 16.07 22.46
N GLN A 345 2.72 17.28 22.52
CA GLN A 345 3.46 17.76 23.70
C GLN A 345 2.57 17.90 24.93
N ASN A 346 1.35 18.41 24.76
CA ASN A 346 0.38 18.49 25.85
C ASN A 346 0.06 17.10 26.42
N LEU A 347 -0.21 16.13 25.54
CA LEU A 347 -0.47 14.75 25.96
C LEU A 347 0.74 14.12 26.67
N SER A 348 1.94 14.30 26.13
CA SER A 348 3.17 13.82 26.77
C SER A 348 3.39 14.40 28.18
N GLN A 349 3.05 15.68 28.39
CA GLN A 349 3.07 16.31 29.72
C GLN A 349 2.05 15.69 30.67
N CYS A 350 0.82 15.42 30.19
CA CYS A 350 -0.21 14.73 30.97
C CYS A 350 0.23 13.31 31.39
N LEU A 351 0.84 12.56 30.48
CA LEU A 351 1.34 11.20 30.76
C LEU A 351 2.46 11.21 31.82
N SER A 352 3.34 12.20 31.76
CA SER A 352 4.44 12.34 32.71
C SER A 352 3.94 12.70 34.12
N ALA A 353 2.98 13.64 34.21
CA ALA A 353 2.40 14.06 35.49
C ALA A 353 1.69 12.92 36.23
N ASN A 354 1.04 12.01 35.49
CA ASN A 354 0.34 10.86 36.07
C ASN A 354 1.29 9.70 36.48
N SER A 355 2.56 9.73 36.05
CA SER A 355 3.55 8.72 36.43
C SER A 355 4.28 9.02 37.75
N GLU A 356 4.16 10.27 38.24
CA GLU A 356 4.80 10.74 39.49
C GLU A 356 3.87 10.65 40.73
N THR A 357 2.61 10.31 40.52
CA THR A 357 1.58 10.07 41.55
C THR A 357 1.32 8.58 41.70
#